data_AF-A0AAV5NNW6-F1
#
_entry.id   AF-A0AAV5NNW6-F1
#
_cell.length_a   1.000
_cell.length_b   1.000
_cell.length_c   1.000
_cell.angle_alpha   90.00
_cell.angle_beta   90.00
_cell.angle_gamma   90.00
#
_symmetry.space_group_name_H-M   'P 1'
#
loop_
_entity.id
_entity.type
_entity.pdbx_description
1 polymer ?
#
loop_
_entity_poly.entity_id
_entity_poly.type
_entity_poly.pdbx_seq_one_letter_code
_entity_poly.pdbx_strand_id
1 'polypeptide(L)'
;MIRNLLCVTLFICSSSKASVLEWGGMCLPESHLSPGTVMNLNTSDKNFDSSDGYGPSLYFDGHEIAKHVPKFQHQVIRPNGSTVFENLMINLTQRSLEVPNLGNKALTESEEIKSLYFYEGTSPYDWLAFKKKGGHYEFWGTCDSDAGNDYTCLRSLKINDIYANYYVSNYNIRQYEQIEVFLKDWLESNECSK
;
A
#
# COMPACT_ATOMS: atom_id res chain seq x y z
N MET A 1 -6.88 -67.89 3.32
CA MET A 1 -6.49 -66.82 2.37
C MET A 1 -7.60 -65.77 2.36
N ILE A 2 -7.45 -64.68 3.09
CA ILE A 2 -8.40 -63.55 3.09
C ILE A 2 -7.65 -62.36 2.52
N ARG A 3 -8.07 -61.92 1.33
CA ARG A 3 -7.57 -60.73 0.64
C ARG A 3 -8.26 -59.51 1.25
N ASN A 4 -7.56 -58.79 2.12
CA ASN A 4 -7.99 -57.45 2.55
C ASN A 4 -7.73 -56.48 1.40
N LEU A 5 -8.81 -56.00 0.78
CA LEU A 5 -8.78 -54.91 -0.18
C LEU A 5 -8.67 -53.60 0.62
N LEU A 6 -7.46 -53.03 0.72
CA LEU A 6 -7.30 -51.65 1.20
C LEU A 6 -7.84 -50.71 0.12
N CYS A 7 -9.01 -50.13 0.36
CA CYS A 7 -9.55 -49.04 -0.44
C CYS A 7 -8.83 -47.75 -0.01
N VAL A 8 -7.80 -47.36 -0.76
CA VAL A 8 -7.14 -46.05 -0.59
C VAL A 8 -8.03 -45.00 -1.24
N THR A 9 -8.88 -44.36 -0.43
CA THR A 9 -9.60 -43.15 -0.84
C THR A 9 -8.61 -42.00 -0.92
N LEU A 10 -8.11 -41.72 -2.11
CA LEU A 10 -7.45 -40.46 -2.46
C LEU A 10 -8.47 -39.33 -2.26
N PHE A 11 -8.33 -38.57 -1.17
CA PHE A 11 -8.90 -37.24 -1.07
C PHE A 11 -8.21 -36.37 -2.12
N ILE A 12 -8.83 -36.25 -3.28
CA ILE A 12 -8.51 -35.18 -4.22
C ILE A 12 -9.04 -33.91 -3.55
N CYS A 13 -8.18 -33.21 -2.80
CA CYS A 13 -8.40 -31.81 -2.50
C CYS A 13 -8.46 -31.09 -3.84
N SER A 14 -9.67 -30.82 -4.32
CA SER A 14 -9.91 -29.81 -5.33
C SER A 14 -9.43 -28.49 -4.74
N SER A 15 -8.15 -28.16 -4.93
CA SER A 15 -7.67 -26.81 -4.71
C SER A 15 -8.44 -25.93 -5.67
N SER A 16 -9.51 -25.30 -5.19
CA SER A 16 -10.04 -24.11 -5.82
C SER A 16 -8.84 -23.19 -5.99
N LYS A 17 -8.34 -23.05 -7.22
CA LYS A 17 -7.28 -22.08 -7.49
C LYS A 17 -7.92 -20.75 -7.15
N ALA A 18 -7.40 -20.08 -6.13
CA ALA A 18 -7.81 -18.73 -5.81
C ALA A 18 -7.74 -17.93 -7.11
N SER A 19 -8.80 -17.18 -7.42
CA SER A 19 -8.79 -16.37 -8.63
C SER A 19 -7.74 -15.28 -8.47
N VAL A 20 -7.00 -15.02 -9.54
CA VAL A 20 -5.83 -14.15 -9.57
C VAL A 20 -5.95 -13.22 -10.76
N LEU A 21 -5.63 -11.94 -10.53
CA LEU A 21 -5.43 -10.94 -11.56
C LEU A 21 -3.95 -10.83 -11.92
N GLU A 22 -3.62 -11.08 -13.19
CA GLU A 22 -2.28 -10.81 -13.72
C GLU A 22 -2.16 -9.34 -14.15
N TRP A 23 -1.22 -8.61 -13.56
CA TRP A 23 -0.92 -7.22 -13.95
C TRP A 23 0.55 -6.87 -13.70
N GLY A 24 1.24 -6.30 -14.70
CA GLY A 24 2.61 -5.81 -14.52
C GLY A 24 3.63 -6.85 -14.07
N GLY A 25 3.41 -8.14 -14.37
CA GLY A 25 4.23 -9.26 -13.89
C GLY A 25 3.86 -9.81 -12.50
N MET A 26 2.83 -9.26 -11.86
CA MET A 26 2.28 -9.74 -10.60
C MET A 26 1.02 -10.56 -10.79
N CYS A 27 0.84 -11.53 -9.91
CA CYS A 27 -0.28 -12.45 -9.81
C CYS A 27 -1.05 -12.13 -8.52
N LEU A 28 -1.94 -11.13 -8.60
CA LEU A 28 -2.63 -10.55 -7.45
C LEU A 28 -3.89 -11.36 -7.08
N PRO A 29 -3.99 -11.89 -5.85
CA PRO A 29 -5.17 -12.65 -5.44
C PRO A 29 -6.41 -11.74 -5.34
N GLU A 30 -7.54 -12.19 -5.87
CA GLU A 30 -8.80 -11.43 -5.83
C GLU A 30 -9.23 -11.04 -4.41
N SER A 31 -8.85 -11.82 -3.39
CA SER A 31 -9.16 -11.54 -1.99
C SER A 31 -8.60 -10.22 -1.47
N HIS A 32 -7.59 -9.65 -2.14
CA HIS A 32 -6.97 -8.38 -1.78
C HIS A 32 -7.23 -7.29 -2.81
N LEU A 33 -7.99 -7.57 -3.88
CA LEU A 33 -8.40 -6.55 -4.83
C LEU A 33 -9.53 -5.71 -4.24
N SER A 34 -9.47 -4.40 -4.43
CA SER A 34 -10.58 -3.53 -4.04
C SER A 34 -11.84 -3.88 -4.86
N PRO A 35 -13.06 -3.66 -4.32
CA PRO A 35 -14.29 -3.92 -5.05
C PRO A 35 -14.35 -3.23 -6.43
N GLY A 36 -13.82 -2.00 -6.53
CA GLY A 36 -13.73 -1.27 -7.80
C GLY A 36 -12.82 -1.95 -8.83
N THR A 37 -11.78 -2.64 -8.37
CA THR A 37 -10.93 -3.46 -9.25
C THR A 37 -11.67 -4.70 -9.73
N VAL A 38 -12.32 -5.42 -8.82
CA VAL A 38 -13.05 -6.68 -9.11
C VAL A 38 -14.23 -6.45 -10.06
N MET A 39 -14.98 -5.37 -9.89
CA MET A 39 -16.12 -5.05 -10.75
C MET A 39 -15.73 -4.81 -12.21
N ASN A 40 -14.55 -4.21 -12.44
CA ASN A 40 -14.03 -3.95 -13.78
C ASN A 40 -13.41 -5.18 -14.46
N LEU A 41 -13.19 -6.29 -13.74
CA LEU A 41 -12.75 -7.56 -14.34
C LEU A 41 -13.89 -8.26 -15.12
N ASN A 42 -15.14 -7.99 -14.75
CA ASN A 42 -16.32 -8.68 -15.27
C ASN A 42 -17.12 -7.86 -16.29
N THR A 43 -16.71 -6.64 -16.59
CA THR A 43 -17.27 -5.81 -17.66
C THR A 43 -16.38 -5.89 -18.90
N SER A 44 -16.97 -5.92 -20.09
CA SER A 44 -16.21 -5.77 -21.36
C SER A 44 -15.51 -4.42 -21.49
N ASP A 45 -15.81 -3.52 -20.56
CA ASP A 45 -15.25 -2.20 -20.42
C ASP A 45 -13.98 -2.29 -19.55
N LYS A 46 -12.84 -2.52 -20.21
CA LYS A 46 -11.50 -2.52 -19.60
C LYS A 46 -11.08 -1.08 -19.25
N ASN A 47 -11.92 -0.34 -18.55
CA ASN A 47 -11.73 1.08 -18.20
C ASN A 47 -10.71 1.29 -17.06
N PHE A 48 -9.87 0.30 -16.76
CA PHE A 48 -8.53 0.64 -16.27
C PHE A 48 -7.77 1.15 -17.49
N ASP A 49 -7.42 2.44 -17.51
CA ASP A 49 -6.46 3.05 -18.44
C ASP A 49 -5.07 2.41 -18.27
N SER A 50 -5.01 1.11 -18.52
CA SER A 50 -3.81 0.28 -18.57
C SER A 50 -2.91 0.70 -19.72
N SER A 51 -3.47 1.39 -20.73
CA SER A 51 -2.69 2.14 -21.73
C SER A 51 -1.86 3.26 -21.12
N ASP A 52 -2.28 3.81 -19.97
CA ASP A 52 -1.66 4.97 -19.33
C ASP A 52 -0.84 4.57 -18.09
N GLY A 53 -0.66 3.27 -17.85
CA GLY A 53 0.15 2.74 -16.75
C GLY A 53 -0.52 2.75 -15.38
N TYR A 54 -1.83 2.98 -15.30
CA TYR A 54 -2.59 2.75 -14.06
C TYR A 54 -2.81 1.25 -13.83
N GLY A 55 -2.75 0.85 -12.56
CA GLY A 55 -2.88 -0.54 -12.12
C GLY A 55 -4.01 -0.75 -11.12
N PRO A 56 -4.21 -2.00 -10.70
CA PRO A 56 -5.27 -2.36 -9.76
C PRO A 56 -5.05 -1.72 -8.39
N SER A 57 -6.15 -1.59 -7.65
CA SER A 57 -6.10 -1.17 -6.25
C SER A 57 -6.20 -2.39 -5.33
N LEU A 58 -5.33 -2.44 -4.33
CA LEU A 58 -5.34 -3.43 -3.28
C LEU A 58 -6.00 -2.89 -2.01
N TYR A 59 -6.57 -3.78 -1.21
CA TYR A 59 -7.11 -3.48 0.11
C TYR A 59 -6.57 -4.48 1.14
N PHE A 60 -6.05 -3.94 2.24
CA PHE A 60 -5.58 -4.68 3.39
C PHE A 60 -6.32 -4.22 4.64
N ASP A 61 -6.95 -5.16 5.34
CA ASP A 61 -7.61 -4.90 6.60
C ASP A 61 -6.58 -4.56 7.69
N GLY A 62 -6.92 -3.61 8.55
CA GLY A 62 -6.06 -3.15 9.64
C GLY A 62 -5.59 -4.28 10.57
N HIS A 63 -6.45 -5.25 10.88
CA HIS A 63 -6.07 -6.38 11.72
C HIS A 63 -5.06 -7.30 11.02
N GLU A 64 -5.13 -7.42 9.70
CA GLU A 64 -4.13 -8.16 8.92
C GLU A 64 -2.79 -7.44 8.98
N ILE A 65 -2.77 -6.14 8.69
CA ILE A 65 -1.55 -5.33 8.73
C ILE A 65 -0.92 -5.40 10.12
N ALA A 66 -1.72 -5.32 11.19
CA ALA A 66 -1.24 -5.40 12.57
C ALA A 66 -0.57 -6.74 12.93
N LYS A 67 -0.82 -7.83 12.19
CA LYS A 67 -0.09 -9.11 12.36
C LYS A 67 1.34 -9.02 11.86
N HIS A 68 1.60 -8.19 10.85
CA HIS A 68 2.91 -8.02 10.22
C HIS A 68 3.64 -6.76 10.70
N VAL A 69 2.90 -5.74 11.10
CA VAL A 69 3.37 -4.47 11.65
C VAL A 69 2.78 -4.32 13.06
N PRO A 70 3.41 -4.89 14.12
CA PRO A 70 2.79 -5.02 15.44
C PRO A 70 2.38 -3.71 16.12
N LYS A 71 2.99 -2.59 15.72
CA LYS A 71 2.68 -1.25 16.24
C LYS A 71 1.65 -0.49 15.39
N PHE A 72 1.11 -1.12 14.35
CA PHE A 72 0.07 -0.54 13.54
C PHE A 72 -1.23 -0.42 14.35
N GLN A 73 -1.69 0.81 14.49
CA GLN A 73 -2.94 1.17 15.15
C GLN A 73 -4.09 0.97 14.17
N HIS A 74 -4.60 -0.26 14.08
CA HIS A 74 -5.74 -0.60 13.23
C HIS A 74 -7.09 -0.09 13.76
N GLN A 75 -7.15 0.29 15.04
CA GLN A 75 -8.31 0.91 15.66
C GLN A 75 -7.85 2.09 16.52
N VAL A 76 -8.40 3.26 16.23
CA VAL A 76 -8.04 4.54 16.88
C VAL A 76 -9.30 5.17 17.48
N ILE A 77 -9.21 5.64 18.72
CA ILE A 77 -10.28 6.43 19.35
C ILE A 77 -9.89 7.90 19.26
N ARG A 78 -10.65 8.68 18.48
CA ARG A 78 -10.44 10.12 18.32
C ARG A 78 -10.85 10.90 19.57
N PRO A 79 -10.38 12.15 19.75
CA PRO A 79 -10.72 12.98 20.91
C PRO A 79 -12.23 13.19 21.12
N ASN A 80 -13.04 13.11 20.06
CA ASN A 80 -14.49 13.19 20.12
C ASN A 80 -15.19 11.87 20.52
N GLY A 81 -14.43 10.83 20.87
CA GLY A 81 -14.92 9.50 21.24
C GLY A 81 -15.27 8.59 20.05
N SER A 82 -15.19 9.08 18.81
CA SER A 82 -15.42 8.24 17.63
C SER A 82 -14.28 7.23 17.44
N THR A 83 -14.63 6.03 16.99
CA THR A 83 -13.66 5.01 16.59
C THR A 83 -13.41 5.11 15.09
N VAL A 84 -12.15 5.05 14.70
CA VAL A 84 -11.68 4.93 13.31
C VAL A 84 -10.98 3.60 13.16
N PHE A 85 -11.22 2.94 12.02
CA PHE A 85 -10.49 1.75 11.62
C PHE A 85 -9.52 2.12 10.52
N GLU A 86 -8.24 1.90 10.79
CA GLU A 86 -7.15 2.19 9.86
C GLU A 86 -6.89 0.96 9.01
N ASN A 87 -7.02 1.12 7.69
CA ASN A 87 -6.79 0.10 6.69
C ASN A 87 -5.81 0.66 5.65
N LEU A 88 -5.20 -0.19 4.84
CA LEU A 88 -4.39 0.27 3.71
C LEU A 88 -5.10 -0.01 2.39
N MET A 89 -5.38 1.06 1.66
CA MET A 89 -5.74 0.98 0.25
C MET A 89 -4.53 1.40 -0.57
N ILE A 90 -4.09 0.51 -1.46
CA ILE A 90 -2.87 0.69 -2.26
C ILE A 90 -3.26 0.81 -3.72
N ASN A 91 -2.92 1.91 -4.38
CA ASN A 91 -3.08 2.05 -5.82
C ASN A 91 -1.76 1.76 -6.51
N LEU A 92 -1.74 0.69 -7.31
CA LEU A 92 -0.57 0.28 -8.07
C LEU A 92 -0.51 1.06 -9.40
N THR A 93 0.69 1.44 -9.82
CA THR A 93 0.90 2.09 -11.12
C THR A 93 2.32 1.86 -11.62
N GLN A 94 2.52 1.81 -12.94
CA GLN A 94 3.85 1.84 -13.56
C GLN A 94 4.27 3.26 -13.97
N ARG A 95 3.40 4.25 -13.75
CA ARG A 95 3.74 5.66 -14.02
C ARG A 95 4.77 6.14 -13.02
N SER A 96 5.82 6.77 -13.54
CA SER A 96 6.72 7.54 -12.70
C SER A 96 5.96 8.67 -12.03
N LEU A 97 6.15 8.82 -10.72
CA LEU A 97 5.63 9.96 -9.99
C LEU A 97 6.32 11.25 -10.47
N GLU A 98 5.52 12.27 -10.77
CA GLU A 98 6.06 13.62 -10.97
C GLU A 98 6.54 14.16 -9.62
N VAL A 99 7.85 14.29 -9.48
CA VAL A 99 8.47 14.76 -8.24
C VAL A 99 8.52 16.30 -8.26
N PRO A 100 7.99 16.97 -7.23
CA PRO A 100 8.09 18.42 -7.14
C PRO A 100 9.56 18.85 -7.04
N ASN A 101 9.94 19.88 -7.81
CA ASN A 101 11.29 20.43 -7.77
C ASN A 101 11.49 21.28 -6.51
N LEU A 102 12.31 20.78 -5.59
CA LEU A 102 12.64 21.48 -4.34
C LEU A 102 13.53 22.73 -4.58
N GLY A 103 14.32 22.77 -5.66
CA GLY A 103 15.32 23.81 -5.86
C GLY A 103 16.24 23.97 -4.64
N ASN A 104 16.37 25.20 -4.15
CA ASN A 104 17.16 25.55 -2.96
C ASN A 104 16.31 25.75 -1.69
N LYS A 105 15.10 25.20 -1.64
CA LYS A 105 14.21 25.38 -0.49
C LYS A 105 14.80 24.69 0.74
N ALA A 106 14.71 25.36 1.88
CA ALA A 106 15.13 24.80 3.16
C ALA A 106 14.13 23.73 3.60
N LEU A 107 14.66 22.62 4.11
CA LEU A 107 13.88 21.54 4.68
C LEU A 107 14.04 21.53 6.20
N THR A 108 12.95 21.26 6.91
CA THR A 108 12.93 21.09 8.36
C THR A 108 12.83 19.60 8.68
N GLU A 109 13.75 19.08 9.50
CA GLU A 109 13.64 17.70 9.98
C GLU A 109 12.38 17.55 10.85
N SER A 110 11.64 16.45 10.66
CA SER A 110 10.52 16.12 11.53
C SER A 110 10.97 15.95 12.98
N GLU A 111 10.20 16.49 13.91
CA GLU A 111 10.33 16.15 15.33
C GLU A 111 9.80 14.74 15.61
N GLU A 112 8.78 14.31 14.86
CA GLU A 112 8.12 13.03 15.02
C GLU A 112 8.90 11.86 14.41
N ILE A 113 9.43 12.06 13.20
CA ILE A 113 10.05 11.02 12.38
C ILE A 113 11.38 11.51 11.82
N LYS A 114 12.47 11.20 12.53
CA LYS A 114 13.82 11.69 12.21
C LYS A 114 14.36 11.31 10.83
N SER A 115 13.75 10.34 10.15
CA SER A 115 14.07 9.99 8.77
C SER A 115 13.42 10.90 7.71
N LEU A 116 12.48 11.76 8.11
CA LEU A 116 11.70 12.62 7.21
C LEU A 116 12.02 14.10 7.43
N TYR A 117 12.03 14.82 6.30
CA TYR A 117 12.25 16.24 6.21
C TYR A 117 11.08 16.87 5.46
N PHE A 118 10.57 18.00 5.97
CA PHE A 118 9.37 18.65 5.46
C PHE A 118 9.66 20.02 4.88
N TYR A 119 8.86 20.39 3.89
CA TYR A 119 8.75 21.72 3.32
C TYR A 119 7.26 22.10 3.26
N GLU A 120 6.91 23.27 3.77
CA GLU A 120 5.56 23.82 3.62
C GLU A 120 5.22 23.95 2.14
N GLY A 121 4.10 23.37 1.73
CA GLY A 121 3.67 23.31 0.34
C GLY A 121 3.09 24.64 -0.13
N THR A 122 1.88 24.58 -0.70
CA THR A 122 1.15 25.72 -1.23
C THR A 122 0.33 26.45 -0.16
N SER A 123 0.14 25.84 1.01
CA SER A 123 -0.62 26.33 2.14
C SER A 123 0.01 25.80 3.47
N PRO A 124 -0.41 26.31 4.63
CA PRO A 124 0.05 25.81 5.93
C PRO A 124 -0.47 24.39 6.25
N TYR A 125 -1.42 23.89 5.48
CA TYR A 125 -2.08 22.61 5.70
C TYR A 125 -1.56 21.49 4.81
N ASP A 126 -0.71 21.80 3.83
CA ASP A 126 -0.09 20.83 2.92
C ASP A 126 1.43 20.95 2.98
N TRP A 127 2.11 19.81 3.01
CA TRP A 127 3.55 19.76 3.16
C TRP A 127 4.12 18.64 2.30
N LEU A 128 5.28 18.94 1.71
CA LEU A 128 6.06 17.98 0.95
C LEU A 128 7.06 17.32 1.88
N ALA A 129 7.13 15.99 1.81
CA ALA A 129 7.99 15.18 2.66
C ALA A 129 9.09 14.53 1.84
N PHE A 130 10.29 14.49 2.41
CA PHE A 130 11.51 14.03 1.77
C PHE A 130 12.31 13.12 2.70
N LYS A 131 13.02 12.14 2.12
CA LYS A 131 14.03 11.33 2.79
C LYS A 131 15.42 11.82 2.40
N LYS A 132 16.36 11.80 3.33
CA LYS A 132 17.77 12.07 3.02
C LYS A 132 18.49 10.76 2.69
N LYS A 133 19.09 10.67 1.50
CA LYS A 133 19.86 9.51 1.04
C LYS A 133 21.10 9.95 0.30
N GLY A 134 22.27 9.47 0.74
CA GLY A 134 23.55 9.76 0.08
C GLY A 134 23.88 11.26 -0.06
N GLY A 135 23.41 12.09 0.87
CA GLY A 135 23.62 13.55 0.83
C GLY A 135 22.60 14.34 0.01
N HIS A 136 21.68 13.66 -0.68
CA HIS A 136 20.59 14.28 -1.43
C HIS A 136 19.24 14.03 -0.75
N TYR A 137 18.24 14.83 -1.11
CA TYR A 137 16.86 14.64 -0.67
C TYR A 137 16.05 13.98 -1.79
N GLU A 138 15.42 12.86 -1.48
CA GLU A 138 14.50 12.14 -2.36
C GLU A 138 13.08 12.41 -1.89
N PHE A 139 12.19 12.72 -2.83
CA PHE A 139 10.78 12.93 -2.51
C PHE A 139 10.16 11.65 -1.95
N TRP A 140 9.51 11.79 -0.80
CA TRP A 140 8.89 10.69 -0.08
C TRP A 140 7.37 10.67 -0.30
N GLY A 141 6.72 11.84 -0.21
CA GLY A 141 5.27 11.94 -0.34
C GLY A 141 4.76 13.35 -0.08
N THR A 142 3.44 13.49 -0.16
CA THR A 142 2.72 14.72 0.22
C THR A 142 1.90 14.44 1.45
N CYS A 143 1.76 15.40 2.33
CA CYS A 143 0.92 15.29 3.50
C CYS A 143 -0.01 16.48 3.59
N ASP A 144 -1.19 16.24 4.15
CA ASP A 144 -2.26 17.22 4.27
C ASP A 144 -3.01 17.07 5.60
N SER A 145 -3.56 18.19 6.08
CA SER A 145 -4.36 18.26 7.30
C SER A 145 -5.61 19.13 7.07
N ASP A 146 -6.79 18.63 7.45
CA ASP A 146 -8.06 19.37 7.34
C ASP A 146 -8.29 20.40 8.47
N ALA A 147 -7.21 20.85 9.13
CA ALA A 147 -7.13 21.61 10.38
C ALA A 147 -7.21 20.77 11.66
N GLY A 148 -6.21 20.98 12.54
CA GLY A 148 -6.04 20.23 13.80
C GLY A 148 -4.67 19.53 13.85
N ASN A 149 -4.55 18.54 14.73
CA ASN A 149 -3.34 17.71 14.85
C ASN A 149 -3.42 16.42 14.01
N ASP A 150 -4.55 16.18 13.36
CA ASP A 150 -4.76 15.03 12.48
C ASP A 150 -4.32 15.38 11.07
N TYR A 151 -3.56 14.47 10.48
CA TYR A 151 -3.02 14.62 9.14
C TYR A 151 -2.87 13.25 8.49
N THR A 152 -2.83 13.27 7.16
CA THR A 152 -2.57 12.07 6.36
C THR A 152 -1.43 12.38 5.40
N CYS A 153 -0.66 11.35 5.05
CA CYS A 153 0.36 11.46 4.02
C CYS A 153 0.07 10.47 2.90
N LEU A 154 0.01 10.98 1.66
CA LEU A 154 0.12 10.18 0.46
C LEU A 154 1.58 9.81 0.22
N ARG A 155 1.86 8.51 0.28
CA ARG A 155 3.17 7.90 0.09
C ARG A 155 3.21 7.15 -1.24
N SER A 156 4.24 7.43 -2.05
CA SER A 156 4.49 6.72 -3.32
C SER A 156 5.75 5.86 -3.25
N LEU A 157 5.60 4.62 -2.83
CA LEU A 157 6.71 3.67 -2.68
C LEU A 157 7.03 3.00 -4.01
N LYS A 158 8.28 3.13 -4.49
CA LYS A 158 8.75 2.38 -5.67
C LYS A 158 9.24 0.99 -5.26
N ILE A 159 8.67 -0.06 -5.86
CA ILE A 159 9.08 -1.46 -5.73
C ILE A 159 9.27 -1.98 -7.15
N ASN A 160 10.51 -2.29 -7.52
CA ASN A 160 10.88 -2.63 -8.91
C ASN A 160 10.40 -1.54 -9.88
N ASP A 161 9.64 -1.92 -10.92
CA ASP A 161 9.08 -0.99 -11.92
C ASP A 161 7.64 -0.54 -11.61
N ILE A 162 7.18 -0.76 -10.37
CA ILE A 162 5.84 -0.41 -9.91
C ILE A 162 5.93 0.60 -8.76
N TYR A 163 4.98 1.51 -8.71
CA TYR A 163 4.72 2.40 -7.60
C TYR A 163 3.47 1.94 -6.85
N ALA A 164 3.62 1.74 -5.55
CA ALA A 164 2.54 1.52 -4.61
C ALA A 164 2.21 2.85 -3.92
N ASN A 165 1.06 3.43 -4.26
CA ASN A 165 0.59 4.68 -3.68
C ASN A 165 -0.42 4.41 -2.58
N TYR A 166 -0.19 4.91 -1.39
CA TYR A 166 -1.07 4.68 -0.24
C TYR A 166 -1.09 5.85 0.71
N TYR A 167 -2.18 5.96 1.46
CA TYR A 167 -2.31 6.94 2.52
C TYR A 167 -1.88 6.33 3.86
N VAL A 168 -1.18 7.13 4.66
CA VAL A 168 -0.83 6.79 6.04
C VAL A 168 -1.18 7.96 6.95
N SER A 169 -2.02 7.72 7.95
CA SER A 169 -2.43 8.73 8.93
C SER A 169 -1.34 9.02 9.96
N ASN A 170 -1.46 10.15 10.64
CA ASN A 170 -0.62 10.53 11.78
C ASN A 170 -0.54 9.45 12.88
N TYR A 171 -1.57 8.62 13.04
CA TYR A 171 -1.59 7.51 14.00
C TYR A 171 -0.59 6.40 13.65
N ASN A 172 -0.30 6.21 12.36
CA ASN A 172 0.52 5.11 11.85
C ASN A 172 1.79 5.57 11.13
N ILE A 173 1.97 6.88 10.94
CA ILE A 173 3.10 7.46 10.22
C ILE A 173 4.45 7.02 10.80
N ARG A 174 4.59 6.84 12.11
CA ARG A 174 5.83 6.33 12.73
C ARG A 174 6.18 4.89 12.34
N GLN A 175 5.23 4.14 11.78
CA GLN A 175 5.39 2.76 11.34
C GLN A 175 5.55 2.66 9.82
N TYR A 176 5.69 3.78 9.10
CA TYR A 176 5.66 3.77 7.65
C TYR A 176 6.75 2.88 7.04
N GLU A 177 7.95 2.79 7.64
CA GLU A 177 9.02 1.91 7.13
C GLU A 177 8.63 0.43 7.24
N GLN A 178 7.98 0.04 8.34
CA GLN A 178 7.49 -1.33 8.52
C GLN A 178 6.33 -1.63 7.58
N ILE A 179 5.48 -0.63 7.27
CA ILE A 179 4.45 -0.73 6.23
C ILE A 179 5.13 -0.91 4.86
N GLU A 180 6.18 -0.15 4.54
CA GLU A 180 6.94 -0.30 3.29
C GLU A 180 7.54 -1.70 3.15
N VAL A 181 8.09 -2.27 4.23
CA VAL A 181 8.59 -3.66 4.26
C VAL A 181 7.46 -4.65 4.02
N PHE A 182 6.35 -4.52 4.75
CA PHE A 182 5.17 -5.39 4.56
C PHE A 182 4.68 -5.38 3.09
N LEU A 183 4.52 -4.19 2.50
CA LEU A 183 4.05 -4.05 1.12
C LEU A 183 5.04 -4.65 0.13
N LYS A 184 6.35 -4.42 0.34
CA LYS A 184 7.39 -5.00 -0.50
C LYS A 184 7.35 -6.52 -0.45
N ASP A 185 7.39 -7.10 0.75
CA ASP A 185 7.37 -8.55 0.94
C ASP A 185 6.11 -9.18 0.33
N TRP A 186 4.95 -8.54 0.52
CA TRP A 186 3.69 -9.01 -0.04
C TRP A 186 3.71 -8.96 -1.57
N LEU A 187 4.12 -7.85 -2.18
CA LEU A 187 4.15 -7.70 -3.64
C LEU A 187 5.17 -8.65 -4.29
N GLU A 188 6.36 -8.80 -3.71
CA GLU A 188 7.39 -9.74 -4.19
C GLU A 188 6.92 -11.21 -4.06
N SER A 189 6.17 -11.55 -3.00
CA SER A 189 5.60 -12.90 -2.85
C SER A 189 4.48 -13.22 -3.86
N ASN A 190 3.93 -12.20 -4.51
CA ASN A 190 2.88 -12.32 -5.52
C ASN A 190 3.41 -12.04 -6.94
N GLU A 191 4.71 -12.13 -7.19
CA GLU A 191 5.22 -12.17 -8.57
C GLU A 191 4.70 -13.43 -9.29
N CYS A 192 4.29 -13.29 -10.54
CA CYS A 192 3.91 -14.45 -11.34
C CYS A 192 5.12 -15.37 -11.54
N SER A 193 4.92 -16.68 -11.32
CA SER A 193 5.96 -17.67 -11.61
C SER A 193 6.35 -17.58 -13.09
N LYS A 194 7.64 -17.40 -13.36
CA LYS A 194 8.20 -17.39 -14.72
C LYS A 194 8.14 -18.77 -15.37
#